data_AF-A0A2H1KQ02-F1
#
_entry.id   AF-A0A2H1KQ02-F1
#
_cell.length_a   1.000
_cell.length_b   1.000
_cell.length_c   1.000
_cell.angle_alpha   90.00
_cell.angle_beta   90.00
_cell.angle_gamma   90.00
#
_symmetry.space_group_name_H-M   'P 1'
#
loop_
_entity.id
_entity.type
_entity.pdbx_description
1 polymer ?
#
loop_
_entity_poly.entity_id
_entity_poly.type
_entity_poly.pdbx_seq_one_letter_code
_entity_poly.pdbx_strand_id
1 'polypeptide(L)' 'MKRISVDIGGTFTDCFFAWDEHYIESKALTTHHNLALGFNSALDNACEAAGLTRE' A
#
# COMPACT_ATOMS: atom_id res chain seq x y z
N MET A 1 1.45 -14.63 8.77
CA MET A 1 1.03 -14.72 7.35
C MET A 1 1.41 -13.40 6.69
N LYS A 2 2.12 -13.44 5.56
CA LYS A 2 2.50 -12.25 4.81
C LYS A 2 1.40 -11.92 3.80
N ARG A 3 0.74 -10.78 3.96
CA ARG A 3 -0.43 -10.38 3.16
C ARG A 3 -0.44 -8.88 2.94
N ILE A 4 -0.75 -8.50 1.70
CA ILE A 4 -1.08 -7.13 1.34
C ILE A 4 -2.53 -7.16 0.85
N SER A 5 -3.40 -6.40 1.51
CA SER A 5 -4.77 -6.17 1.08
C SER A 5 -4.88 -4.73 0.59
N VAL A 6 -5.63 -4.50 -0.48
CA VAL A 6 -5.72 -3.17 -1.11
C VAL A 6 -7.16 -2.87 -1.45
N ASP A 7 -7.59 -1.64 -1.15
CA ASP A 7 -8.83 -1.04 -1.66
C ASP A 7 -8.47 0.11 -2.60
N ILE A 8 -8.94 0.04 -3.86
CA ILE A 8 -8.54 0.97 -4.92
C ILE A 8 -9.76 1.45 -5.71
N GLY A 9 -9.70 2.71 -6.15
CA GLY A 9 -10.68 3.27 -7.08
C GLY A 9 -11.52 4.41 -6.52
N GLY A 10 -11.41 4.70 -5.22
CA GLY A 10 -11.97 5.89 -4.60
C GLY A 10 -11.12 7.15 -4.81
N THR A 11 -11.20 8.10 -3.89
CA THR A 11 -10.28 9.25 -3.85
C THR A 11 -8.86 8.83 -3.44
N PHE A 12 -8.77 7.84 -2.56
CA PHE A 12 -7.52 7.27 -2.07
C PHE A 12 -7.49 5.77 -2.36
N THR A 13 -6.27 5.29 -2.57
CA THR A 13 -5.91 3.88 -2.58
C THR A 13 -5.38 3.54 -1.19
N ASP A 14 -6.10 2.66 -0.50
CA ASP A 14 -5.76 2.23 0.85
C ASP A 14 -5.06 0.87 0.81
N CYS A 15 -3.97 0.72 1.56
CA CYS A 15 -3.13 -0.47 1.58
C CYS A 15 -2.96 -0.95 3.03
N PHE A 16 -3.31 -2.21 3.27
CA PHE A 16 -3.18 -2.90 4.55
C PHE A 16 -2.12 -3.98 4.44
N PHE A 17 -1.03 -3.78 5.17
CA PHE A 17 0.16 -4.60 5.15
C PHE A 17 0.23 -5.40 6.45
N ALA A 18 0.01 -6.72 6.36
CA ALA A 18 0.17 -7.65 7.47
C ALA A 18 1.38 -8.53 7.20
N TRP A 19 2.47 -8.30 7.92
CA TRP A 19 3.76 -8.96 7.66
C TRP A 19 4.49 -9.24 8.97
N ASP A 20 4.63 -10.52 9.29
CA ASP A 20 5.19 -10.97 10.56
C ASP A 20 4.47 -10.30 11.76
N GLU A 21 5.13 -9.43 12.53
CA GLU A 21 4.51 -8.68 13.64
C GLU A 21 4.03 -7.27 13.25
N HIS A 22 4.22 -6.87 11.99
CA HIS A 22 3.82 -5.56 11.48
C HIS A 22 2.39 -5.60 10.94
N TYR A 23 1.58 -4.66 11.42
CA TYR A 23 0.28 -4.30 10.86
C TYR A 23 0.31 -2.82 10.53
N ILE A 24 0.44 -2.51 9.24
CA ILE A 24 0.62 -1.15 8.75
C ILE A 24 -0.52 -0.81 7.81
N GLU A 25 -1.06 0.39 8.00
CA GLU A 25 -2.02 1.01 7.12
C GLU A 25 -1.33 2.17 6.41
N SER A 26 -1.46 2.23 5.09
CA SER A 26 -0.97 3.33 4.29
C SER A 26 -2.00 3.73 3.25
N LYS A 27 -1.84 4.95 2.73
CA LYS A 27 -2.72 5.48 1.70
C LYS A 27 -1.96 6.33 0.69
N ALA A 28 -2.49 6.39 -0.52
CA ALA A 28 -2.03 7.31 -1.56
C ALA A 28 -3.24 7.85 -2.35
N LEU A 29 -3.09 8.99 -3.02
CA LEU A 29 -4.11 9.48 -3.97
C LEU A 29 -4.32 8.45 -5.08
N THR A 30 -5.57 8.12 -5.39
CA THR A 30 -5.87 7.20 -6.48
C THR A 30 -5.56 7.86 -7.83
N THR A 31 -4.83 7.15 -8.67
CA THR A 31 -4.48 7.57 -10.02
C THR A 31 -5.40 6.88 -11.03
N HIS A 32 -6.56 7.48 -11.32
CA HIS A 32 -7.59 6.82 -12.15
C HIS A 32 -7.13 6.44 -13.56
N HIS A 33 -6.22 7.19 -14.16
CA HIS A 33 -5.66 6.88 -15.48
C HIS A 33 -4.78 5.62 -15.48
N ASN A 34 -4.23 5.23 -14.31
CA ASN A 34 -3.46 4.02 -14.12
C ASN A 34 -3.44 3.64 -12.63
N LEU A 35 -4.32 2.73 -12.23
CA LEU A 35 -4.50 2.34 -10.83
C LEU A 35 -3.23 1.72 -10.21
N ALA A 36 -2.34 1.16 -11.03
CA ALA A 36 -1.09 0.59 -10.55
C ALA A 36 -0.16 1.65 -9.94
N LEU A 37 -0.23 2.92 -10.39
CA LEU A 37 0.60 3.99 -9.81
C LEU A 37 0.19 4.27 -8.36
N GLY A 38 -1.10 4.50 -8.11
CA GLY A 38 -1.64 4.72 -6.76
C GLY A 38 -1.46 3.52 -5.85
N PHE A 39 -1.60 2.30 -6.38
CA PHE A 39 -1.25 1.07 -5.64
C PHE A 39 0.23 1.04 -5.25
N ASN A 40 1.15 1.25 -6.20
CA ASN A 40 2.58 1.21 -5.91
C ASN A 40 2.98 2.30 -4.91
N SER A 41 2.42 3.50 -5.01
CA SER A 41 2.66 4.58 -4.04
C SER A 41 2.15 4.23 -2.64
N ALA A 42 0.96 3.63 -2.50
CA ALA A 42 0.48 3.20 -1.19
C ALA A 42 1.36 2.08 -0.61
N LEU A 43 1.78 1.12 -1.45
CA LEU A 43 2.69 0.05 -1.04
C LEU A 43 4.06 0.59 -0.62
N ASP A 44 4.62 1.55 -1.35
CA ASP A 44 5.90 2.20 -1.00
C ASP A 44 5.83 2.86 0.38
N ASN A 45 4.73 3.60 0.66
CA ASN A 45 4.49 4.19 1.97
C ASN A 45 4.41 3.11 3.09
N ALA A 46 3.79 1.96 2.81
CA ALA A 46 3.72 0.86 3.78
C ALA A 46 5.09 0.22 4.04
N CYS A 47 5.87 -0.01 2.98
CA CYS A 47 7.23 -0.53 3.10
C CYS A 47 8.15 0.40 3.88
N GLU A 48 8.09 1.72 3.62
CA GLU A 48 8.84 2.74 4.37
C GLU A 48 8.46 2.71 5.86
N ALA A 49 7.16 2.69 6.18
CA ALA A 49 6.69 2.60 7.56
C ALA A 49 7.10 1.29 8.26
N ALA A 50 7.29 0.21 7.49
CA ALA A 50 7.76 -1.08 7.99
C ALA A 50 9.29 -1.16 8.13
N GLY A 51 10.03 -0.19 7.60
CA GLY A 51 11.50 -0.28 7.47
C GLY A 51 11.94 -1.38 6.49
N LEU A 52 11.14 -1.67 5.47
CA LEU A 52 11.37 -2.73 4.48
C LEU A 52 11.64 -2.14 3.09
N THR A 53 12.40 -2.86 2.27
CA THR A 53 12.62 -2.55 0.85
C THR A 53 11.82 -3.48 -0.06
N ARG A 54 11.41 -2.98 -1.24
CA ARG A 54 10.57 -3.68 -2.24
C ARG A 54 11.38 -4.17 -3.46
N GLU A 55 12.60 -4.65 -3.25
CA GLU A 55 13.46 -5.23 -4.31
C GLU A 55 13.25 -6.73 -4.49
#